data_AF-U4KJR7-F1
#
_entry.id   AF-U4KJR7-F1
#
_cell.length_a   1.000
_cell.length_b   1.000
_cell.length_c   1.000
_cell.angle_alpha   90.00
_cell.angle_beta   90.00
_cell.angle_gamma   90.00
#
_symmetry.space_group_name_H-M   'P 1'
#
loop_
_entity.id
_entity.type
_entity.pdbx_description
1 polymer ?
#
loop_
_entity_poly.entity_id
_entity_poly.type
_entity_poly.pdbx_seq_one_letter_code
_entity_poly.pdbx_strand_id
1 'polypeptide(L)'
;MINYKNIKLNYKKIVFFSLTALILVFLGLLFQNSFTFLAWVNSFTLTTIIFVAYSWFQIVINHGLFDTIIYGVKSFWGSVLNRKIKEDLYEYRTNKEKIPKSTILFSWSFTMILVLITIILYIIYYAK
;
A
#
# COMPACT_ATOMS: atom_id res chain seq x y z
N MET A 1 15.00 16.66 15.89
CA MET A 1 14.28 17.84 15.39
C MET A 1 13.90 17.59 13.93
N ILE A 2 12.62 17.32 13.63
CA ILE A 2 12.17 17.02 12.26
C ILE A 2 12.06 18.35 11.51
N ASN A 3 12.85 18.53 10.46
CA ASN A 3 12.89 19.75 9.66
C ASN A 3 11.72 19.73 8.65
N TYR A 4 10.62 20.40 8.97
CA TYR A 4 9.37 20.44 8.18
C TYR A 4 9.46 21.23 6.86
N LYS A 5 10.62 21.85 6.57
CA LYS A 5 10.71 22.93 5.58
C LYS A 5 10.64 22.51 4.10
N ASN A 6 10.45 21.23 3.78
CA ASN A 6 10.44 20.73 2.39
C ASN A 6 9.43 19.60 2.11
N ILE A 7 8.19 19.71 2.59
CA ILE A 7 7.10 18.88 2.03
C ILE A 7 6.68 19.51 0.69
N LYS A 8 7.46 19.28 -0.38
CA LYS A 8 6.98 19.53 -1.73
C LYS A 8 5.83 18.56 -1.99
N LEU A 9 4.60 19.08 -2.08
CA LEU A 9 3.43 18.30 -2.45
C LEU A 9 3.69 17.63 -3.80
N ASN A 10 3.82 16.31 -3.80
CA ASN A 10 4.06 15.57 -5.02
C ASN A 10 2.71 15.22 -5.66
N TYR A 11 2.20 16.13 -6.49
CA TYR A 11 0.90 16.01 -7.16
C TYR A 11 0.72 14.66 -7.88
N LYS A 12 1.80 14.12 -8.46
CA LYS A 12 1.78 12.81 -9.13
C LYS A 12 1.41 11.69 -8.17
N LYS A 13 1.92 11.71 -6.93
CA LYS A 13 1.60 10.71 -5.92
C LYS A 13 0.14 10.82 -5.48
N ILE A 14 -0.36 12.03 -5.30
CA ILE A 14 -1.77 12.27 -4.94
C ILE A 14 -2.69 11.73 -6.02
N VAL A 15 -2.47 12.12 -7.28
CA VAL A 15 -3.27 11.65 -8.41
C VAL A 15 -3.22 10.13 -8.54
N PHE A 16 -2.03 9.52 -8.41
CA PHE A 16 -1.88 8.08 -8.47
C PHE A 16 -2.69 7.36 -7.38
N PHE A 17 -2.50 7.72 -6.11
CA PHE A 17 -3.20 7.08 -4.99
C PHE A 17 -4.72 7.28 -5.07
N SER A 18 -5.18 8.48 -5.43
CA SER A 18 -6.60 8.77 -5.61
C SER A 18 -7.22 7.95 -6.75
N LEU A 19 -6.55 7.86 -7.90
CA LEU A 19 -7.02 7.03 -9.01
C LEU A 19 -7.08 5.55 -8.64
N THR A 20 -6.05 5.03 -7.96
CA THR A 20 -6.04 3.63 -7.50
C THR A 20 -7.17 3.37 -6.51
N ALA A 21 -7.44 4.29 -5.57
CA ALA A 21 -8.55 4.17 -4.65
C ALA A 21 -9.91 4.17 -5.36
N LEU A 22 -10.11 5.07 -6.33
CA LEU A 22 -11.34 5.10 -7.12
C LEU A 22 -11.56 3.80 -7.90
N ILE A 23 -10.50 3.27 -8.53
CA ILE A 23 -10.56 2.00 -9.25
C ILE A 23 -10.93 0.85 -8.30
N LEU A 24 -10.32 0.78 -7.12
CA LEU A 24 -10.61 -0.27 -6.14
C LEU A 24 -12.04 -0.19 -5.60
N VAL A 25 -12.53 1.01 -5.30
CA VAL A 25 -13.93 1.21 -4.89
C VAL A 25 -14.88 0.79 -6.01
N PHE A 26 -14.59 1.19 -7.25
CA PHE A 26 -15.40 0.82 -8.41
C PHE A 26 -15.41 -0.71 -8.65
N LEU A 27 -14.26 -1.37 -8.54
CA LEU A 27 -14.18 -2.83 -8.58
C LEU A 27 -14.98 -3.48 -7.46
N GLY A 28 -14.96 -2.91 -6.25
CA GLY A 28 -15.78 -3.36 -5.12
C GLY A 28 -17.29 -3.26 -5.38
N LEU A 29 -17.73 -2.20 -6.07
CA LEU A 29 -19.13 -2.02 -6.48
C LEU A 29 -19.54 -3.01 -7.57
N LEU A 30 -18.69 -3.19 -8.59
CA LEU A 30 -18.93 -4.17 -9.65
C LEU A 30 -18.98 -5.60 -9.10
N PHE A 31 -18.10 -5.94 -8.16
CA PHE A 31 -18.08 -7.26 -7.51
C PHE A 31 -19.37 -7.55 -6.74
N GLN A 32 -19.94 -6.54 -6.09
CA GLN A 32 -21.21 -6.66 -5.38
C GLN A 32 -22.43 -6.52 -6.29
N ASN A 33 -22.24 -6.12 -7.55
CA ASN A 33 -23.29 -5.80 -8.52
C ASN A 33 -24.42 -4.91 -7.94
N SER A 34 -24.05 -3.93 -7.11
CA SER A 34 -24.99 -3.09 -6.38
C SER A 34 -24.40 -1.69 -6.16
N PHE A 35 -25.24 -0.67 -6.32
CA PHE A 35 -24.92 0.73 -6.02
C PHE A 35 -25.64 1.24 -4.76
N THR A 36 -26.13 0.33 -3.93
CA THR A 36 -26.74 0.67 -2.64
C THR A 36 -25.73 1.33 -1.70
N PHE A 37 -26.20 2.13 -0.75
CA PHE A 37 -25.31 2.80 0.21
C PHE A 37 -24.44 1.80 1.00
N LEU A 38 -25.01 0.63 1.34
CA LEU A 38 -24.25 -0.46 1.96
C LEU A 38 -23.11 -0.97 1.06
N ALA A 39 -23.37 -1.11 -0.25
CA ALA A 39 -22.33 -1.53 -1.20
C ALA A 39 -21.18 -0.51 -1.29
N TRP A 40 -21.49 0.80 -1.20
CA TRP A 40 -20.48 1.86 -1.10
C TRP A 40 -19.66 1.73 0.18
N VAL A 41 -20.30 1.56 1.34
CA VAL A 41 -19.62 1.36 2.64
C VAL A 41 -18.67 0.15 2.57
N ASN A 42 -19.14 -0.97 2.04
CA ASN A 42 -18.35 -2.20 1.88
C ASN A 42 -17.15 -1.98 0.94
N SER A 43 -17.36 -1.28 -0.18
CA SER A 43 -16.31 -1.06 -1.18
C SER A 43 -15.22 -0.11 -0.67
N PHE A 44 -15.60 0.94 0.08
CA PHE A 44 -14.66 1.82 0.77
C PHE A 44 -13.91 1.08 1.89
N THR A 45 -14.59 0.20 2.63
CA THR A 45 -13.96 -0.61 3.68
C THR A 45 -12.91 -1.54 3.10
N LEU A 46 -13.23 -2.28 2.05
CA LEU A 46 -12.29 -3.15 1.33
C LEU A 46 -11.08 -2.35 0.82
N THR A 47 -11.33 -1.23 0.14
CA THR A 47 -10.28 -0.37 -0.39
C THR A 47 -9.35 0.12 0.73
N THR A 48 -9.92 0.56 1.85
CA THR A 48 -9.16 1.01 3.02
C THR A 48 -8.28 -0.09 3.59
N ILE A 49 -8.81 -1.31 3.76
CA ILE A 49 -8.03 -2.46 4.25
C ILE A 49 -6.84 -2.75 3.34
N ILE A 50 -7.04 -2.69 2.02
CA ILE A 50 -5.97 -2.88 1.03
C ILE A 50 -4.89 -1.80 1.18
N PHE A 51 -5.26 -0.52 1.33
CA PHE A 51 -4.30 0.58 1.51
C PHE A 51 -3.57 0.52 2.85
N VAL A 52 -4.24 0.07 3.93
CA VAL A 52 -3.61 -0.20 5.23
C VAL A 52 -2.57 -1.30 5.09
N ALA A 53 -2.94 -2.43 4.48
CA ALA A 53 -2.02 -3.54 4.24
C ALA A 53 -0.83 -3.09 3.39
N TYR A 54 -1.06 -2.36 2.29
CA TYR A 54 -0.01 -1.83 1.43
C TYR A 54 0.94 -0.88 2.18
N SER A 55 0.41 0.08 2.94
CA SER A 55 1.21 1.02 3.73
C SER A 55 2.02 0.32 4.82
N TRP A 56 1.46 -0.72 5.43
CA TRP A 56 2.16 -1.57 6.38
C TRP A 56 3.28 -2.37 5.71
N PHE A 57 3.02 -3.00 4.56
CA PHE A 57 4.02 -3.75 3.81
C PHE A 57 5.23 -2.90 3.43
N GLN A 58 5.05 -1.62 3.10
CA GLN A 58 6.18 -0.72 2.85
C GLN A 58 7.11 -0.61 4.06
N ILE A 59 6.57 -0.53 5.29
CA ILE A 59 7.37 -0.51 6.52
C ILE A 59 8.12 -1.83 6.69
N VAL A 60 7.42 -2.95 6.52
CA VAL A 60 7.97 -4.30 6.71
C VAL A 60 9.12 -4.57 5.73
N ILE A 61 8.93 -4.22 4.45
CA ILE A 61 9.95 -4.35 3.40
C ILE A 61 11.17 -3.46 3.72
N ASN A 62 10.94 -2.25 4.25
CA ASN A 62 12.03 -1.33 4.56
C ASN A 62 12.88 -1.77 5.76
N HIS A 63 12.33 -2.59 6.66
CA HIS A 63 13.04 -3.22 7.77
C HIS A 63 13.69 -4.57 7.40
N GLY A 64 13.49 -5.04 6.17
CA GLY A 64 14.10 -6.27 5.67
C GLY A 64 13.55 -7.56 6.26
N LEU A 65 12.38 -7.50 6.92
CA LEU A 65 11.75 -8.67 7.56
C LEU A 65 11.44 -9.80 6.57
N PHE A 66 11.19 -9.46 5.30
CA PHE A 66 10.95 -10.44 4.23
C PHE A 66 12.14 -10.68 3.31
N ASP A 67 13.31 -10.08 3.57
CA ASP A 67 14.44 -10.16 2.64
C ASP A 67 14.94 -11.58 2.45
N THR A 68 14.94 -12.40 3.51
CA THR A 68 15.30 -13.82 3.42
C THR A 68 14.34 -14.58 2.52
N ILE A 69 13.03 -14.36 2.68
CA ILE A 69 11.99 -15.07 1.92
C ILE A 69 12.04 -14.63 0.46
N ILE A 70 12.13 -13.33 0.21
CA ILE A 70 12.22 -12.75 -1.14
C ILE A 70 13.47 -13.28 -1.85
N TYR A 71 14.62 -13.30 -1.17
CA TYR A 71 15.85 -13.85 -1.72
C TYR A 71 15.74 -15.36 -2.00
N GLY A 72 15.15 -16.13 -1.07
CA GLY A 72 14.92 -17.57 -1.25
C GLY A 72 14.03 -17.87 -2.46
N VAL A 73 12.91 -17.16 -2.61
CA VAL A 73 12.01 -17.28 -3.77
C VAL A 73 12.72 -16.87 -5.06
N LYS A 74 13.48 -15.77 -5.05
CA LYS A 74 14.26 -15.32 -6.21
C LYS A 74 15.32 -16.35 -6.61
N SER A 75 15.99 -16.96 -5.63
CA SER A 75 17.03 -17.99 -5.85
C SER A 75 16.43 -19.27 -6.41
N PHE A 76 15.30 -19.71 -5.84
CA PHE A 76 14.56 -20.88 -6.33
C PHE A 76 14.13 -20.71 -7.80
N TRP A 77 13.46 -19.61 -8.13
CA TRP A 77 13.05 -19.33 -9.51
C TRP A 77 14.23 -19.07 -10.45
N GLY A 78 15.30 -18.45 -9.95
CA GLY A 78 16.56 -18.30 -10.67
C GLY A 78 17.12 -19.67 -11.06
N SER A 79 17.16 -20.62 -10.14
CA SER A 79 17.60 -21.99 -10.42
C SER A 79 16.70 -22.68 -11.45
N VAL A 80 15.37 -22.54 -11.35
CA VAL A 80 14.42 -23.12 -12.32
C VAL A 80 14.64 -22.57 -13.72
N LEU A 81 14.99 -21.28 -13.83
CA LEU A 81 15.24 -20.59 -15.10
C LEU A 81 16.73 -20.61 -15.52
N ASN A 82 17.59 -21.40 -14.87
CA ASN A 82 19.04 -21.43 -15.08
C ASN A 82 19.75 -20.05 -14.97
N ARG A 83 19.18 -19.12 -14.21
CA ARG A 83 19.77 -17.81 -13.89
C ARG A 83 20.36 -17.84 -12.49
N LYS A 84 21.69 -17.85 -12.38
CA LYS A 84 22.39 -17.68 -11.09
C LYS A 84 22.25 -16.25 -10.58
N ILE A 85 21.86 -16.11 -9.31
CA ILE A 85 21.98 -14.84 -8.59
C ILE A 85 23.46 -14.62 -8.29
N LYS A 86 23.98 -13.44 -8.64
CA LYS A 86 25.39 -13.09 -8.48
C LYS A 86 25.73 -12.60 -7.07
N GLU A 87 24.73 -12.11 -6.35
CA GLU A 87 24.86 -11.51 -5.03
C GLU A 87 24.50 -12.54 -3.95
N ASP A 88 25.25 -12.57 -2.85
CA ASP A 88 24.86 -13.31 -1.65
C ASP A 88 23.73 -12.57 -0.89
N LEU A 89 23.02 -13.27 0.00
CA LEU A 89 21.96 -12.71 0.85
C LEU A 89 22.45 -11.49 1.65
N TYR A 90 23.70 -11.49 2.08
CA TYR A 90 24.30 -10.35 2.76
C TYR A 90 24.38 -9.12 1.84
N GLU A 91 24.95 -9.29 0.64
CA GLU A 91 25.09 -8.23 -0.36
C GLU A 91 23.73 -7.70 -0.82
N TYR A 92 22.75 -8.60 -1.00
CA TYR A 92 21.38 -8.26 -1.33
C TYR A 92 20.74 -7.33 -0.28
N ARG A 93 20.99 -7.57 1.01
CA ARG A 93 20.45 -6.75 2.11
C ARG A 93 21.17 -5.42 2.25
N THR A 94 22.49 -5.39 2.10
CA THR A 94 23.28 -4.16 2.26
C THR A 94 23.06 -3.19 1.10
N ASN A 95 22.87 -3.72 -0.11
CA ASN A 95 22.69 -2.91 -1.32
C ASN A 95 21.21 -2.56 -1.61
N LYS A 96 20.27 -3.02 -0.78
CA LYS A 96 18.84 -2.79 -0.98
C LYS A 96 18.51 -1.31 -0.88
N GLU A 97 17.96 -0.75 -1.95
CA GLU A 97 17.39 0.59 -1.93
C GLU A 97 16.19 0.64 -0.96
N LYS A 98 16.30 1.52 0.03
CA LYS A 98 15.25 1.75 1.00
C LYS A 98 14.17 2.63 0.41
N ILE A 99 12.92 2.32 0.73
CA ILE A 99 11.79 3.17 0.33
C ILE A 99 11.96 4.52 1.03
N PRO A 100 11.91 5.66 0.31
CA PRO A 100 12.05 6.97 0.90
C PRO A 100 11.03 7.17 2.03
N LYS A 101 11.49 7.66 3.20
CA LYS A 101 10.62 7.92 4.36
C LYS A 101 9.42 8.79 4.00
N SER A 102 9.59 9.74 3.07
CA SER A 102 8.51 10.60 2.59
C SER A 102 7.40 9.84 1.85
N THR A 103 7.73 8.76 1.14
CA THR A 103 6.75 7.89 0.48
C THR A 103 5.96 7.07 1.51
N ILE A 104 6.64 6.52 2.52
CA ILE A 104 6.00 5.76 3.60
C ILE A 104 5.03 6.66 4.36
N LEU A 105 5.48 7.84 4.80
CA LEU A 105 4.65 8.81 5.51
C LEU A 105 3.45 9.25 4.66
N PHE A 106 3.66 9.54 3.37
CA PHE A 106 2.57 9.90 2.47
C PHE A 106 1.52 8.79 2.33
N SER A 107 1.95 7.53 2.15
CA SER A 107 1.06 6.37 2.04
C SER A 107 0.21 6.20 3.31
N TRP A 108 0.84 6.34 4.48
CA TRP A 108 0.15 6.28 5.77
C TRP A 108 -0.83 7.43 5.96
N SER A 109 -0.44 8.68 5.67
CA SER A 109 -1.34 9.83 5.76
C SER A 109 -2.55 9.68 4.84
N PHE A 110 -2.35 9.23 3.60
CA PHE A 110 -3.44 8.97 2.66
C PHE A 110 -4.37 7.86 3.17
N THR A 111 -3.80 6.78 3.68
CA THR A 111 -4.57 5.67 4.25
C THR A 111 -5.41 6.11 5.45
N MET A 112 -4.86 6.96 6.33
CA MET A 112 -5.61 7.51 7.46
C MET A 112 -6.79 8.37 7.02
N ILE A 113 -6.65 9.12 5.93
CA ILE A 113 -7.78 9.86 5.33
C ILE A 113 -8.86 8.88 4.83
N LEU A 114 -8.48 7.79 4.17
CA LEU A 114 -9.43 6.75 3.74
C LEU A 114 -10.13 6.06 4.92
N VAL A 115 -9.41 5.78 6.01
CA VAL A 115 -9.99 5.25 7.25
C VAL A 115 -11.03 6.22 7.80
N LEU A 116 -10.71 7.51 7.89
CA LEU A 116 -11.66 8.54 8.34
C LEU A 116 -12.91 8.59 7.45
N ILE A 117 -12.74 8.59 6.13
CA ILE A 117 -13.87 8.56 5.19
C ILE A 117 -14.74 7.31 5.42
N THR A 118 -14.12 6.14 5.59
CA THR A 118 -14.83 4.88 5.83
C THR A 118 -15.61 4.91 7.14
N ILE A 119 -15.01 5.44 8.22
CA ILE A 119 -15.68 5.61 9.51
C ILE A 119 -16.88 6.55 9.37
N ILE A 120 -16.73 7.68 8.67
CA ILE A 120 -17.82 8.63 8.43
C ILE A 120 -18.97 7.94 7.66
N LEU A 121 -18.68 7.20 6.60
CA LEU A 121 -19.69 6.47 5.83
C LEU A 121 -20.41 5.42 6.69
N TYR A 122 -19.68 4.72 7.56
CA TYR A 122 -20.23 3.74 8.48
C TYR A 122 -21.17 4.41 9.50
N ILE A 123 -20.75 5.53 10.11
CA ILE A 123 -21.60 6.28 11.04
C ILE A 123 -22.89 6.74 10.36
N ILE A 124 -22.81 7.27 9.13
CA ILE A 124 -23.98 7.70 8.36
C ILE A 124 -24.94 6.52 8.09
N TYR A 125 -24.41 5.32 7.84
CA TYR A 125 -25.23 4.14 7.61
C TYR A 125 -26.06 3.75 8.84
N TYR A 126 -25.44 3.75 10.03
CA TYR A 126 -26.09 3.32 11.28
C TYR A 126 -26.90 4.42 11.97
N ALA A 127 -26.65 5.69 11.64
CA ALA A 127 -27.46 6.80 12.14
C ALA A 127 -28.83 6.91 11.45
N LYS A 128 -29.05 6.13 10.38
CA LYS A 128 -30.29 6.02 9.64
C LYS A 128 -31.08 4.79 10.09
#